data_AF-A0A372JJ11-F1
#
_entry.id   AF-A0A372JJ11-F1
#
_cell.length_a   1.000
_cell.length_b   1.000
_cell.length_c   1.000
_cell.angle_alpha   90.00
_cell.angle_beta   90.00
_cell.angle_gamma   90.00
#
_symmetry.space_group_name_H-M   'P 1'
#
loop_
_entity.id
_entity.type
_entity.pdbx_description
1 polymer ?
#
loop_
_entity_poly.entity_id
_entity_poly.type
_entity_poly.pdbx_seq_one_letter_code
_entity_poly.pdbx_strand_id
1 'polypeptide(L)'
;MLGGDVDREFREALVHQARAVRLLAGFLQDDLPPLHWTIGDGASTHQVELTGFILAPRARRVRAHLMPWAGHLGLSLSSERTPRVVEFSASSGRDGIGLALFGAAPRWRSGFGRRPAAWTPPPLTGDAAEETRHAQARLLATLGELAENDLPVLSWHVPDRTEEGRWRLVGEISETGPDSRADVDEAGSVAREAVHRWGRFLEADPMEERLGRTYVRIRSSWKGTDIVIDADWPS
;
A
#
# COMPACT_ATOMS: atom_id res chain seq x y z
N MET A 1 3.01 24.25 24.53
CA MET A 1 3.88 23.07 24.77
C MET A 1 3.08 21.80 24.41
N LEU A 2 2.75 21.60 23.13
CA LEU A 2 2.03 20.42 22.63
C LEU A 2 2.66 19.79 21.36
N GLY A 3 3.55 20.49 20.66
CA GLY A 3 4.19 19.98 19.43
C GLY A 3 5.23 18.85 19.61
N GLY A 4 5.50 18.39 20.84
CA GLY A 4 6.47 17.31 21.09
C GLY A 4 5.88 15.89 20.96
N ASP A 5 4.58 15.73 21.23
CA ASP A 5 3.93 14.42 21.17
C ASP A 5 3.47 14.05 19.76
N VAL A 6 3.01 15.03 18.96
CA VAL A 6 2.59 14.82 17.56
C VAL A 6 3.77 14.36 16.69
N ASP A 7 4.93 15.01 16.83
CA ASP A 7 6.16 14.64 16.12
C ASP A 7 6.69 13.25 16.54
N ARG A 8 6.36 12.79 17.75
CA ARG A 8 6.72 11.45 18.24
C ARG A 8 5.79 10.37 17.67
N GLU A 9 4.48 10.55 17.80
CA GLU A 9 3.47 9.60 17.27
C GLU A 9 3.62 9.41 15.75
N PHE A 10 3.93 10.50 15.06
CA PHE A 10 4.15 10.51 13.64
C PHE A 10 5.42 9.76 13.21
N ARG A 11 6.55 9.99 13.92
CA ARG A 11 7.78 9.21 13.70
C ARG A 11 7.61 7.74 14.04
N GLU A 12 6.82 7.42 15.06
CA GLU A 12 6.45 6.04 15.37
C GLU A 12 5.67 5.39 14.21
N ALA A 13 4.69 6.09 13.61
CA ALA A 13 3.92 5.60 12.48
C ALA A 13 4.80 5.28 11.24
N LEU A 14 5.77 6.14 10.90
CA LEU A 14 6.71 5.88 9.80
C LEU A 14 7.57 4.65 10.05
N VAL A 15 8.09 4.50 11.27
CA VAL A 15 8.86 3.32 11.67
C VAL A 15 8.00 2.06 11.54
N HIS A 16 6.71 2.13 11.92
CA HIS A 16 5.77 1.03 11.74
C HIS A 16 5.52 0.72 10.26
N GLN A 17 5.36 1.73 9.40
CA GLN A 17 5.14 1.54 7.96
C GLN A 17 6.35 0.92 7.28
N ALA A 18 7.54 1.41 7.57
CA ALA A 18 8.76 0.84 7.01
C ALA A 18 9.01 -0.58 7.50
N ARG A 19 8.72 -0.87 8.77
CA ARG A 19 8.74 -2.24 9.31
C ARG A 19 7.72 -3.14 8.60
N ALA A 20 6.52 -2.63 8.34
CA ALA A 20 5.47 -3.35 7.61
C ALA A 20 5.90 -3.65 6.17
N VAL A 21 6.47 -2.67 5.47
CA VAL A 21 7.03 -2.81 4.12
C VAL A 21 8.14 -3.88 4.08
N ARG A 22 9.09 -3.85 5.03
CA ARG A 22 10.15 -4.86 5.13
C ARG A 22 9.59 -6.26 5.38
N LEU A 23 8.62 -6.36 6.28
CA LEU A 23 7.95 -7.62 6.60
C LEU A 23 7.22 -8.19 5.37
N LEU A 24 6.53 -7.35 4.61
CA LEU A 24 5.89 -7.75 3.36
C LEU A 24 6.90 -8.19 2.30
N ALA A 25 8.00 -7.44 2.13
CA ALA A 25 9.07 -7.81 1.21
C ALA A 25 9.68 -9.18 1.57
N GLY A 26 9.82 -9.48 2.87
CA GLY A 26 10.23 -10.79 3.36
C GLY A 26 9.28 -11.91 2.92
N PHE A 27 7.97 -11.75 3.08
CA PHE A 27 7.03 -12.78 2.64
C PHE A 27 7.06 -13.04 1.13
N LEU A 28 7.32 -11.99 0.33
CA LEU A 28 7.47 -12.13 -1.11
C LEU A 28 8.75 -12.88 -1.51
N GLN A 29 9.69 -13.12 -0.60
CA GLN A 29 10.87 -13.95 -0.84
C GLN A 29 10.61 -15.44 -0.60
N ASP A 30 9.61 -15.80 0.21
CA ASP A 30 9.33 -17.19 0.65
C ASP A 30 8.54 -18.05 -0.36
N ASP A 31 8.69 -17.76 -1.66
CA ASP A 31 8.06 -18.46 -2.78
C ASP A 31 6.51 -18.60 -2.70
N LEU A 32 5.85 -17.65 -2.03
CA LEU A 32 4.40 -17.60 -1.89
C LEU A 32 3.69 -17.14 -3.18
N PRO A 33 2.43 -17.52 -3.43
CA PRO A 33 1.67 -17.01 -4.57
C PRO A 33 1.57 -15.48 -4.51
N PRO A 34 1.75 -14.72 -5.59
CA PRO A 34 1.67 -13.25 -5.54
C PRO A 34 0.27 -12.79 -5.13
N LEU A 35 0.20 -11.83 -4.21
CA LEU A 35 -1.04 -11.23 -3.74
C LEU A 35 -0.98 -9.71 -3.99
N HIS A 36 -2.15 -9.08 -4.13
CA HIS A 36 -2.22 -7.61 -4.15
C HIS A 36 -2.16 -7.12 -2.72
N TRP A 37 -1.22 -6.24 -2.42
CA TRP A 37 -1.04 -5.73 -1.07
C TRP A 37 -1.31 -4.24 -1.04
N THR A 38 -2.11 -3.82 -0.06
CA THR A 38 -2.30 -2.42 0.29
C THR A 38 -1.73 -2.18 1.68
N ILE A 39 -1.13 -1.01 1.86
CA ILE A 39 -0.59 -0.56 3.14
C ILE A 39 -1.43 0.63 3.57
N GLY A 40 -2.27 0.42 4.59
CA GLY A 40 -3.03 1.49 5.23
C GLY A 40 -2.13 2.31 6.16
N ASP A 41 -2.42 3.62 6.24
CA ASP A 41 -1.62 4.57 7.02
C ASP A 41 -1.79 4.43 8.54
N GLY A 42 -2.85 3.74 8.98
CA GLY A 42 -3.15 3.52 10.40
C GLY A 42 -3.58 4.78 11.14
N ALA A 43 -3.87 5.88 10.44
CA ALA A 43 -4.11 7.19 11.04
C ALA A 43 -5.31 7.20 12.01
N SER A 44 -6.28 6.31 11.80
CA SER A 44 -7.47 6.16 12.65
C SER A 44 -7.39 4.99 13.64
N THR A 45 -6.44 4.07 13.46
CA THR A 45 -6.37 2.80 14.21
C THR A 45 -5.11 2.69 15.08
N HIS A 46 -4.17 3.63 14.97
CA HIS A 46 -2.80 3.54 15.51
C HIS A 46 -2.09 2.23 15.11
N GLN A 47 -2.48 1.65 13.97
CA GLN A 47 -1.96 0.39 13.47
C GLN A 47 -1.75 0.46 11.96
N VAL A 48 -0.56 0.11 11.49
CA VAL A 48 -0.32 -0.03 10.05
C VAL A 48 -0.97 -1.33 9.58
N GLU A 49 -1.94 -1.23 8.68
CA GLU A 49 -2.65 -2.39 8.13
C GLU A 49 -2.03 -2.82 6.80
N LEU A 50 -1.52 -4.05 6.72
CA LEU A 50 -1.14 -4.71 5.49
C LEU A 50 -2.27 -5.62 5.05
N THR A 51 -3.01 -5.22 4.01
CA THR A 51 -4.12 -6.01 3.48
C THR A 51 -3.75 -6.66 2.17
N GLY A 52 -3.74 -7.97 2.20
CA GLY A 52 -3.52 -8.83 1.06
C GLY A 52 -4.82 -9.27 0.42
N PHE A 53 -5.03 -9.00 -0.88
CA PHE A 53 -6.32 -9.13 -1.53
C PHE A 53 -6.31 -9.96 -2.83
N ILE A 54 -7.41 -10.68 -3.08
CA ILE A 54 -7.68 -11.35 -4.37
C ILE A 54 -9.18 -11.39 -4.73
N LEU A 55 -9.50 -11.13 -6.00
CA LEU A 55 -10.84 -11.33 -6.59
C LEU A 55 -10.84 -12.45 -7.63
N ALA A 56 -11.27 -13.65 -7.28
CA ALA A 56 -11.35 -14.74 -8.26
C ALA A 56 -12.80 -15.15 -8.56
N PRO A 57 -13.11 -15.60 -9.79
CA PRO A 57 -14.47 -15.98 -10.18
C PRO A 57 -15.01 -17.21 -9.44
N ARG A 58 -14.18 -17.93 -8.68
CA ARG A 58 -14.55 -19.15 -7.95
C ARG A 58 -13.97 -19.12 -6.55
N ALA A 59 -14.82 -19.36 -5.55
CA ALA A 59 -14.43 -19.43 -4.15
C ALA A 59 -13.30 -20.44 -3.88
N ARG A 60 -13.30 -21.59 -4.58
CA ARG A 60 -12.20 -22.58 -4.47
C ARG A 60 -10.86 -22.00 -4.91
N ARG A 61 -10.83 -21.10 -5.90
CA ARG A 61 -9.59 -20.44 -6.34
C ARG A 61 -9.14 -19.38 -5.34
N VAL A 62 -10.07 -18.57 -4.83
CA VAL A 62 -9.77 -17.60 -3.74
C VAL A 62 -9.15 -18.33 -2.55
N ARG A 63 -9.80 -19.38 -2.08
CA ARG A 63 -9.29 -20.17 -0.95
C ARG A 63 -7.93 -20.80 -1.25
N ALA A 64 -7.74 -21.42 -2.42
CA ALA A 64 -6.47 -22.04 -2.79
C ALA A 64 -5.33 -21.01 -2.87
N HIS A 65 -5.63 -19.77 -3.25
CA HIS A 65 -4.67 -18.68 -3.31
C HIS A 65 -4.31 -18.12 -1.92
N LEU A 66 -5.30 -17.95 -1.05
CA LEU A 66 -5.11 -17.39 0.29
C LEU A 66 -4.59 -18.39 1.31
N MET A 67 -4.84 -19.70 1.14
CA MET A 67 -4.47 -20.70 2.13
C MET A 67 -2.96 -20.80 2.41
N PRO A 68 -2.05 -20.76 1.42
CA PRO A 68 -0.61 -20.74 1.66
C PRO A 68 -0.19 -19.52 2.48
N TRP A 69 -0.74 -18.36 2.16
CA TRP A 69 -0.51 -17.13 2.93
C TRP A 69 -1.03 -17.23 4.35
N ALA A 70 -2.26 -17.70 4.55
CA ALA A 70 -2.83 -17.85 5.88
C ALA A 70 -1.99 -18.81 6.73
N GLY A 71 -1.54 -19.94 6.16
CA GLY A 71 -0.64 -20.86 6.84
C GLY A 71 0.71 -20.24 7.21
N HIS A 72 1.33 -19.53 6.26
CA HIS A 72 2.62 -18.86 6.49
C HIS A 72 2.52 -17.76 7.56
N LEU A 73 1.44 -16.97 7.53
CA LEU A 73 1.18 -15.91 8.49
C LEU A 73 0.65 -16.44 9.85
N GLY A 74 0.45 -17.75 10.00
CA GLY A 74 -0.15 -18.34 11.20
C GLY A 74 -1.61 -17.92 11.43
N LEU A 75 -2.32 -17.50 10.38
CA LEU A 75 -3.69 -17.01 10.42
C LEU A 75 -4.69 -18.13 10.15
N SER A 76 -5.84 -18.06 10.84
CA SER A 76 -6.98 -18.92 10.54
C SER A 76 -7.87 -18.26 9.50
N LEU A 77 -7.85 -18.80 8.28
CA LEU A 77 -8.71 -18.31 7.20
C LEU A 77 -10.16 -18.69 7.48
N SER A 78 -10.99 -17.68 7.76
CA SER A 78 -12.43 -17.81 7.90
C SER A 78 -13.11 -17.65 6.54
N SER A 79 -14.37 -18.08 6.42
CA SER A 79 -15.16 -17.81 5.24
C SER A 79 -16.58 -17.41 5.59
N GLU A 80 -17.04 -16.32 5.01
CA GLU A 80 -18.42 -15.87 5.10
C GLU A 80 -19.13 -16.08 3.76
N ARG A 81 -20.39 -16.51 3.81
CA ARG A 81 -21.19 -16.77 2.62
C ARG A 81 -22.42 -15.89 2.63
N THR A 82 -22.43 -14.89 1.77
CA THR A 82 -23.62 -14.09 1.50
C THR A 82 -24.35 -14.61 0.25
N PRO A 83 -25.53 -14.08 -0.07
CA PRO A 83 -26.20 -14.37 -1.34
C PRO A 83 -25.41 -13.91 -2.57
N ARG A 84 -24.55 -12.90 -2.43
CA ARG A 84 -23.82 -12.27 -3.55
C ARG A 84 -22.37 -12.72 -3.67
N VAL A 85 -21.73 -13.08 -2.58
CA VAL A 85 -20.29 -13.33 -2.53
C VAL A 85 -19.94 -14.41 -1.52
N VAL A 86 -18.85 -15.12 -1.78
CA VAL A 86 -18.13 -15.89 -0.76
C VAL A 86 -16.88 -15.11 -0.43
N GLU A 87 -16.77 -14.64 0.81
CA GLU A 87 -15.64 -13.88 1.31
C GLU A 87 -14.78 -14.79 2.17
N PHE A 88 -13.47 -14.60 2.06
CA PHE A 88 -12.47 -15.23 2.88
C PHE A 88 -11.68 -14.13 3.55
N SER A 89 -11.53 -14.23 4.86
CA SER A 89 -10.75 -13.26 5.61
C SER A 89 -9.96 -13.95 6.70
N ALA A 90 -8.77 -13.42 6.95
CA ALA A 90 -7.94 -13.79 8.08
C ALA A 90 -7.20 -12.53 8.52
N SER A 91 -7.13 -12.25 9.81
CA SER A 91 -6.35 -11.12 10.29
C SER A 91 -5.68 -11.42 11.62
N SER A 92 -4.59 -10.72 11.88
CA SER A 92 -3.95 -10.64 13.19
C SER A 92 -3.28 -9.29 13.35
N GLY A 93 -3.03 -8.88 14.59
CA GLY A 93 -2.22 -7.71 14.89
C GLY A 93 -1.04 -8.10 15.78
N ARG A 94 0.14 -7.54 15.51
CA ARG A 94 1.31 -7.66 16.37
C ARG A 94 2.13 -6.38 16.32
N ASP A 95 2.55 -5.88 17.49
CA ASP A 95 3.45 -4.72 17.62
C ASP A 95 3.00 -3.48 16.81
N GLY A 96 1.71 -3.16 16.81
CA GLY A 96 1.16 -2.02 16.05
C GLY A 96 1.05 -2.26 14.54
N ILE A 97 1.26 -3.49 14.05
CA ILE A 97 1.10 -3.87 12.64
C ILE A 97 -0.04 -4.87 12.53
N GLY A 98 -1.09 -4.48 11.81
CA GLY A 98 -2.19 -5.34 11.38
C GLY A 98 -1.82 -6.07 10.09
N LEU A 99 -2.04 -7.37 10.06
CA LEU A 99 -1.96 -8.20 8.86
C LEU A 99 -3.35 -8.72 8.56
N ALA A 100 -3.83 -8.48 7.35
CA ALA A 100 -5.09 -9.01 6.86
C ALA A 100 -4.91 -9.69 5.51
N LEU A 101 -5.60 -10.81 5.34
CA LEU A 101 -5.84 -11.45 4.06
C LEU A 101 -7.33 -11.34 3.78
N PHE A 102 -7.68 -10.94 2.57
CA PHE A 102 -9.04 -10.87 2.09
C PHE A 102 -9.13 -11.50 0.71
N GLY A 103 -10.25 -12.15 0.43
CA GLY A 103 -10.60 -12.43 -0.95
C GLY A 103 -12.07 -12.69 -1.12
N ALA A 104 -12.59 -12.27 -2.27
CA ALA A 104 -13.99 -12.38 -2.59
C ALA A 104 -14.20 -13.14 -3.90
N ALA A 105 -15.21 -14.01 -3.91
CA ALA A 105 -15.68 -14.69 -5.10
C ALA A 105 -17.18 -14.42 -5.31
N PRO A 106 -17.57 -13.75 -6.40
CA PRO A 106 -18.98 -13.51 -6.69
C PRO A 106 -19.74 -14.82 -6.91
N ARG A 107 -20.98 -14.89 -6.41
CA ARG A 107 -21.92 -15.98 -6.63
C ARG A 107 -22.79 -15.63 -7.83
N TRP A 108 -22.28 -15.96 -9.01
CA TRP A 108 -22.87 -15.69 -10.34
C TRP A 108 -24.29 -16.23 -10.62
N ARG A 109 -25.02 -16.74 -9.63
CA ARG A 109 -26.36 -17.31 -9.81
C ARG A 109 -27.50 -16.27 -9.90
N SER A 110 -27.26 -14.97 -9.77
CA SER A 110 -28.34 -13.97 -9.58
C SER A 110 -28.40 -12.82 -10.60
N GLY A 111 -27.74 -12.88 -11.75
CA GLY A 111 -27.98 -11.92 -12.85
C GLY A 111 -27.65 -10.44 -12.58
N PHE A 112 -27.08 -10.11 -11.41
CA PHE A 112 -26.63 -8.77 -11.06
C PHE A 112 -25.10 -8.67 -11.15
N GLY A 113 -24.62 -7.78 -12.02
CA GLY A 113 -23.21 -7.39 -12.11
C GLY A 113 -22.51 -7.86 -13.38
N ARG A 114 -21.87 -6.92 -14.09
CA ARG A 114 -20.91 -7.25 -15.15
C ARG A 114 -19.75 -8.04 -14.54
N ARG A 115 -19.19 -8.97 -15.32
CA ARG A 115 -17.89 -9.57 -15.04
C ARG A 115 -16.91 -8.45 -14.73
N PRO A 116 -16.16 -8.51 -13.60
CA PRO A 116 -14.99 -7.66 -13.45
C PRO A 116 -14.19 -7.82 -14.73
N ALA A 117 -14.01 -6.72 -15.47
CA ALA A 117 -13.35 -6.75 -16.77
C ALA A 117 -11.97 -7.37 -16.57
N ALA A 118 -11.74 -8.50 -17.24
CA ALA A 118 -10.46 -9.19 -17.43
C ALA A 118 -9.39 -9.00 -16.34
N TRP A 119 -9.72 -9.10 -15.05
CA TRP A 119 -8.68 -9.23 -14.04
C TRP A 119 -8.10 -10.63 -14.16
N THR A 120 -6.91 -10.71 -14.74
CA THR A 120 -6.13 -11.93 -14.79
C THR A 120 -5.35 -11.98 -13.49
N PRO A 121 -5.64 -12.93 -12.58
CA PRO A 121 -4.85 -13.07 -11.37
C PRO A 121 -3.38 -13.27 -11.75
N PRO A 122 -2.44 -12.73 -10.97
CA PRO A 122 -1.04 -12.97 -11.23
C PRO A 122 -0.76 -14.49 -11.22
N PRO A 123 0.27 -14.94 -11.98
CA PRO A 123 0.60 -16.35 -12.08
C PRO A 123 0.85 -16.93 -10.70
N LEU A 124 0.30 -18.12 -10.44
CA LEU A 124 0.33 -18.74 -9.12
C LEU A 124 1.72 -19.26 -8.74
N THR A 125 2.50 -19.69 -9.74
CA THR A 125 3.76 -20.44 -9.60
C THR A 125 4.60 -20.32 -10.89
N GLY A 126 5.89 -20.66 -10.80
CA GLY A 126 6.84 -20.65 -11.93
C GLY A 126 7.50 -19.30 -12.15
N ASP A 127 8.37 -19.21 -13.15
CA ASP A 127 9.28 -18.08 -13.41
C ASP A 127 8.55 -16.72 -13.47
N ALA A 128 7.38 -16.66 -14.09
CA ALA A 128 6.60 -15.42 -14.17
C ALA A 128 6.07 -14.94 -12.80
N ALA A 129 5.81 -15.87 -11.87
CA ALA A 129 5.43 -15.54 -10.49
C ALA A 129 6.64 -15.05 -9.70
N GLU A 130 7.82 -15.64 -9.94
CA GLU A 130 9.08 -15.25 -9.33
C GLU A 130 9.51 -13.85 -9.77
N GLU A 131 9.44 -13.54 -11.07
CA GLU A 131 9.71 -12.21 -11.61
C GLU A 131 8.78 -11.15 -10.99
N THR A 132 7.49 -11.47 -10.86
CA THR A 132 6.50 -10.60 -10.22
C THR A 132 6.84 -10.35 -8.75
N ARG A 133 7.20 -11.39 -8.00
CA ARG A 133 7.62 -11.29 -6.59
C ARG A 133 8.86 -10.43 -6.43
N HIS A 134 9.89 -10.66 -7.27
CA HIS A 134 11.11 -9.86 -7.24
C HIS A 134 10.84 -8.38 -7.55
N ALA A 135 9.95 -8.09 -8.50
CA ALA A 135 9.53 -6.71 -8.78
C ALA A 135 8.80 -6.08 -7.58
N GLN A 136 7.85 -6.79 -6.98
CA GLN A 136 7.11 -6.33 -5.79
C GLN A 136 8.03 -6.12 -4.58
N ALA A 137 8.96 -7.04 -4.31
CA ALA A 137 9.89 -6.94 -3.19
C ALA A 137 10.87 -5.76 -3.36
N ARG A 138 11.41 -5.55 -4.56
CA ARG A 138 12.29 -4.40 -4.85
C ARG A 138 11.57 -3.07 -4.70
N LEU A 139 10.35 -3.00 -5.22
CA LEU A 139 9.51 -1.82 -5.07
C LEU A 139 9.26 -1.53 -3.59
N LEU A 140 8.77 -2.52 -2.83
CA LEU A 140 8.50 -2.36 -1.42
C LEU A 140 9.75 -1.92 -0.66
N ALA A 141 10.91 -2.55 -0.87
CA ALA A 141 12.16 -2.09 -0.25
C ALA A 141 12.44 -0.59 -0.52
N THR A 142 12.22 -0.13 -1.75
CA THR A 142 12.37 1.28 -2.14
C THR A 142 11.36 2.18 -1.43
N LEU A 143 10.10 1.76 -1.33
CA LEU A 143 9.05 2.48 -0.60
C LEU A 143 9.35 2.57 0.91
N GLY A 144 9.97 1.54 1.48
CA GLY A 144 10.42 1.53 2.87
C GLY A 144 11.55 2.51 3.11
N GLU A 145 12.54 2.54 2.21
CA GLU A 145 13.63 3.52 2.26
C GLU A 145 13.12 4.97 2.11
N LEU A 146 12.14 5.18 1.24
CA LEU A 146 11.42 6.44 1.04
C LEU A 146 10.76 6.95 2.32
N ALA A 147 9.97 6.08 2.95
CA ALA A 147 9.23 6.41 4.17
C ALA A 147 10.15 6.66 5.37
N GLU A 148 11.29 5.95 5.48
CA GLU A 148 12.21 6.12 6.62
C GLU A 148 13.09 7.37 6.52
N ASN A 149 13.61 7.72 5.34
CA ASN A 149 14.78 8.59 5.25
C ASN A 149 14.51 10.01 4.73
N ASP A 150 13.64 10.16 3.73
CA ASP A 150 13.59 11.42 2.97
C ASP A 150 12.30 12.21 3.15
N LEU A 151 11.20 11.55 3.52
CA LEU A 151 9.90 12.21 3.61
C LEU A 151 9.21 11.88 4.93
N PRO A 152 9.83 12.21 6.10
CA PRO A 152 9.21 11.92 7.36
C PRO A 152 7.87 12.64 7.43
N VAL A 153 7.78 13.94 7.11
CA VAL A 153 6.60 14.83 7.26
C VAL A 153 5.29 14.42 6.55
N LEU A 154 5.25 13.30 5.82
CA LEU A 154 4.04 12.79 5.16
C LEU A 154 3.60 11.43 5.75
N SER A 155 2.29 11.24 5.93
CA SER A 155 1.68 9.93 6.18
C SER A 155 1.59 9.17 4.86
N TRP A 156 2.38 8.10 4.73
CA TRP A 156 2.47 7.35 3.49
C TRP A 156 1.51 6.17 3.44
N HIS A 157 0.93 5.92 2.27
CA HIS A 157 0.17 4.71 1.99
C HIS A 157 0.41 4.24 0.56
N VAL A 158 0.30 2.93 0.34
CA VAL A 158 0.43 2.30 -0.97
C VAL A 158 -0.97 1.85 -1.39
N PRO A 159 -1.73 2.66 -2.15
CA PRO A 159 -3.00 2.23 -2.68
C PRO A 159 -2.82 1.08 -3.67
N ASP A 160 -3.93 0.40 -3.98
CA ASP A 160 -3.98 -0.64 -5.00
C ASP A 160 -3.35 -0.17 -6.32
N ARG A 161 -2.83 -1.13 -7.08
CA ARG A 161 -2.39 -0.94 -8.47
C ARG A 161 -3.45 -0.11 -9.19
N THR A 162 -3.04 0.99 -9.81
CA THR A 162 -3.99 1.77 -10.64
C THR A 162 -4.56 0.85 -11.72
N GLU A 163 -5.71 1.19 -12.31
CA GLU A 163 -6.28 0.43 -13.45
C GLU A 163 -5.27 0.25 -14.61
N GLU A 164 -4.21 1.06 -14.61
CA GLU A 164 -3.08 1.07 -15.56
C GLU A 164 -1.91 0.16 -15.16
N GLY A 165 -2.01 -0.59 -14.05
CA GLY A 165 -0.98 -1.53 -13.59
C GLY A 165 0.24 -0.87 -12.90
N ARG A 166 0.15 0.41 -12.58
CA ARG A 166 1.23 1.19 -11.93
C ARG A 166 1.16 1.08 -10.42
N TRP A 167 2.31 1.14 -9.79
CA TRP A 167 2.40 1.24 -8.34
C TRP A 167 2.43 2.70 -7.94
N ARG A 168 1.56 3.08 -7.01
CA ARG A 168 1.42 4.45 -6.53
C ARG A 168 1.71 4.47 -5.05
N LEU A 169 2.56 5.39 -4.64
CA LEU A 169 2.83 5.77 -3.26
C LEU A 169 2.20 7.15 -3.06
N VAL A 170 1.39 7.30 -2.02
CA VAL A 170 0.72 8.57 -1.70
C VAL A 170 1.11 8.97 -0.28
N GLY A 171 1.59 10.19 -0.13
CA GLY A 171 2.00 10.79 1.13
C GLY A 171 1.14 12.00 1.40
N GLU A 172 0.46 12.03 2.55
CA GLU A 172 -0.44 13.11 2.90
C GLU A 172 0.05 13.82 4.15
N ILE A 173 0.07 15.15 4.15
CA ILE A 173 0.13 15.91 5.41
C ILE A 173 -1.27 15.84 6.00
N SER A 174 -1.43 15.06 7.07
CA SER A 174 -2.72 14.95 7.77
C SER A 174 -3.14 16.32 8.29
N GLU A 175 -4.43 16.65 8.15
CA GLU A 175 -5.01 17.91 8.65
C GLU A 175 -4.93 18.03 10.19
N THR A 176 -4.64 16.92 10.89
CA THR A 176 -4.43 16.89 12.35
C THR A 176 -3.00 17.15 12.79
N GLY A 177 -2.03 17.21 11.86
CA GLY A 177 -0.60 17.37 12.18
C GLY A 177 -0.13 18.81 12.40
N PRO A 178 -0.57 19.81 11.62
CA PRO A 178 -0.16 21.20 11.80
C PRO A 178 -1.20 22.03 12.57
N ASP A 179 -0.81 22.52 13.75
CA ASP A 179 -1.62 23.42 14.59
C ASP A 179 -1.85 24.81 13.94
N SER A 180 -1.04 25.16 12.94
CA SER A 180 -1.11 26.44 12.25
C SER A 180 -0.81 26.34 10.75
N ARG A 181 -1.22 27.38 10.02
CA ARG A 181 -0.93 27.47 8.58
C ARG A 181 0.57 27.52 8.26
N ALA A 182 1.37 28.09 9.16
CA ALA A 182 2.82 28.16 9.00
C ALA A 182 3.45 26.75 9.03
N ASP A 183 2.92 25.86 9.87
CA ASP A 183 3.41 24.48 9.98
C ASP A 183 3.04 23.66 8.72
N VAL A 184 1.87 23.91 8.12
CA VAL A 184 1.49 23.33 6.81
C VAL A 184 2.46 23.78 5.71
N ASP A 185 2.78 25.07 5.66
CA ASP A 185 3.62 25.63 4.62
C ASP A 185 5.08 25.14 4.76
N GLU A 186 5.59 25.02 5.99
CA GLU A 186 6.91 24.45 6.29
C GLU A 186 6.98 22.97 5.91
N ALA A 187 6.03 22.15 6.37
CA ALA A 187 5.98 20.74 6.03
C ALA A 187 5.80 20.51 4.52
N GLY A 188 5.00 21.35 3.85
CA GLY A 188 4.88 21.36 2.39
C GLY A 188 6.17 21.75 1.66
N SER A 189 6.99 22.64 2.23
CA SER A 189 8.31 22.96 1.70
C SER A 189 9.28 21.77 1.80
N VAL A 190 9.30 21.09 2.96
CA VAL A 190 10.12 19.89 3.19
C VAL A 190 9.69 18.75 2.26
N ALA A 191 8.38 18.48 2.18
CA ALA A 191 7.81 17.50 1.27
C ALA A 191 8.19 17.79 -0.18
N ARG A 192 8.06 19.05 -0.63
CA ARG A 192 8.46 19.46 -1.97
C ARG A 192 9.95 19.20 -2.22
N GLU A 193 10.84 19.68 -1.35
CA GLU A 193 12.28 19.50 -1.55
C GLU A 193 12.66 18.02 -1.68
N ALA A 194 12.10 17.18 -0.82
CA ALA A 194 12.37 15.76 -0.84
C ALA A 194 11.77 15.08 -2.08
N VAL A 195 10.54 15.40 -2.48
CA VAL A 195 9.99 14.93 -3.78
C VAL A 195 10.90 15.38 -4.93
N HIS A 196 11.35 16.64 -5.00
CA HIS A 196 12.30 17.07 -6.03
C HIS A 196 13.64 16.30 -6.02
N ARG A 197 14.16 15.91 -4.85
CA ARG A 197 15.35 15.07 -4.71
C ARG A 197 15.10 13.66 -5.30
N TRP A 198 13.93 13.11 -5.05
CA TRP A 198 13.48 11.84 -5.63
C TRP A 198 13.27 11.92 -7.13
N GLY A 199 12.75 13.04 -7.63
CA GLY A 199 12.65 13.29 -9.07
C GLY A 199 14.01 13.16 -9.74
N ARG A 200 15.06 13.74 -9.15
CA ARG A 200 16.44 13.57 -9.65
C ARG A 200 16.93 12.12 -9.57
N PHE A 201 16.67 11.42 -8.47
CA PHE A 201 17.07 10.01 -8.31
C PHE A 201 16.35 9.09 -9.32
N LEU A 202 15.07 9.34 -9.57
CA LEU A 202 14.21 8.58 -10.47
C LEU A 202 14.27 9.10 -11.91
N GLU A 203 15.14 10.06 -12.22
CA GLU A 203 15.27 10.70 -13.53
C GLU A 203 13.91 11.18 -14.10
N ALA A 204 13.08 11.73 -13.22
CA ALA A 204 11.73 12.18 -13.53
C ALA A 204 11.45 13.57 -12.92
N ASP A 205 10.87 14.46 -13.72
CA ASP A 205 10.51 15.78 -13.24
C ASP A 205 9.23 15.71 -12.38
N PRO A 206 9.26 16.26 -11.15
CA PRO A 206 8.06 16.38 -10.35
C PRO A 206 7.12 17.42 -10.95
N MET A 207 5.82 17.11 -10.94
CA MET A 207 4.74 17.97 -11.38
C MET A 207 3.98 18.48 -10.16
N GLU A 208 3.92 19.80 -10.01
CA GLU A 208 3.13 20.45 -8.95
C GLU A 208 1.78 20.92 -9.51
N GLU A 209 0.68 20.55 -8.84
CA GLU A 209 -0.67 21.01 -9.12
C GLU A 209 -1.29 21.64 -7.86
N ARG A 210 -2.07 22.71 -8.03
CA ARG A 210 -2.80 23.37 -6.93
C ARG A 210 -4.29 23.38 -7.23
N LEU A 211 -5.04 22.50 -6.57
CA LEU A 211 -6.48 22.30 -6.76
C LEU A 211 -7.17 22.15 -5.39
N GLY A 212 -7.26 23.25 -4.62
CA GLY A 212 -7.74 23.24 -3.23
C GLY A 212 -6.78 22.59 -2.22
N ARG A 213 -5.88 21.72 -2.69
CA ARG A 213 -4.70 21.19 -2.02
C ARG A 213 -3.49 21.34 -2.95
N THR A 214 -2.28 21.31 -2.41
CA THR A 214 -1.04 21.28 -3.18
C THR A 214 -0.67 19.83 -3.36
N TYR A 215 -0.48 19.42 -4.61
CA TYR A 215 -0.08 18.07 -5.00
C TYR A 215 1.27 18.16 -5.69
N VAL A 216 2.26 17.37 -5.26
CA VAL A 216 3.52 17.18 -5.99
C VAL A 216 3.63 15.72 -6.37
N ARG A 217 3.70 15.45 -7.67
CA ARG A 217 3.70 14.11 -8.24
C ARG A 217 4.97 13.82 -9.02
N ILE A 218 5.55 12.64 -8.82
CA ILE A 218 6.55 12.07 -9.73
C ILE A 218 5.93 10.87 -10.44
N ARG A 219 6.19 10.77 -11.73
CA ARG A 219 5.96 9.55 -12.50
C ARG A 219 7.27 9.11 -13.11
N SER A 220 7.74 7.93 -12.75
CA SER A 220 8.97 7.36 -13.30
C SER A 220 8.79 5.89 -13.62
N SER A 221 9.62 5.38 -14.52
CA SER A 221 9.84 3.96 -14.68
C SER A 221 11.23 3.62 -14.18
N TRP A 222 11.32 2.93 -13.06
CA TRP A 222 12.59 2.56 -12.44
C TRP A 222 12.76 1.05 -12.48
N LYS A 223 13.84 0.59 -13.13
CA LYS A 223 14.15 -0.84 -13.31
C LYS A 223 12.95 -1.65 -13.86
N GLY A 224 12.21 -1.06 -14.80
CA GLY A 224 11.04 -1.69 -15.44
C GLY A 224 9.77 -1.72 -14.58
N THR A 225 9.75 -1.01 -13.45
CA THR A 225 8.56 -0.83 -12.61
C THR A 225 8.10 0.62 -12.70
N ASP A 226 6.85 0.83 -13.12
CA ASP A 226 6.24 2.15 -13.11
C ASP A 226 5.86 2.54 -11.68
N ILE A 227 6.45 3.64 -11.21
CA ILE A 227 6.28 4.19 -9.87
C ILE A 227 5.67 5.59 -10.00
N VAL A 228 4.62 5.81 -9.23
CA VAL A 228 4.02 7.12 -9.02
C VAL A 228 4.24 7.48 -7.55
N ILE A 229 4.81 8.65 -7.27
CA ILE A 229 4.93 9.20 -5.92
C ILE A 229 4.09 10.46 -5.90
N ASP A 230 3.08 10.50 -5.04
CA ASP A 230 2.27 11.68 -4.79
C ASP A 230 2.50 12.16 -3.37
N ALA A 231 2.73 13.46 -3.21
CA ALA A 231 2.69 14.15 -1.94
C ALA A 231 1.59 15.20 -2.00
N ASP A 232 0.71 15.26 -1.01
CA ASP A 232 -0.29 16.32 -0.95
C ASP A 232 -0.60 16.89 0.43
N TRP A 233 -1.00 18.16 0.44
CA TRP A 233 -1.28 18.92 1.65
C TRP A 233 -2.24 20.08 1.40
N PRO A 234 -2.91 20.62 2.45
CA PRO A 234 -3.79 21.76 2.32
C PRO A 234 -3.11 23.00 1.69
N SER A 235 -3.80 23.62 0.72
CA SER A 235 -3.37 24.86 0.02
C SER A 235 -3.93 26.13 0.64
#